data_AF-A0A1Z9M0E1-F1
#
_entry.id   AF-A0A1Z9M0E1-F1
#
_cell.length_a   1.000
_cell.length_b   1.000
_cell.length_c   1.000
_cell.angle_alpha   90.00
_cell.angle_beta   90.00
_cell.angle_gamma   90.00
#
_symmetry.space_group_name_H-M   'P 1'
#
loop_
_entity.id
_entity.type
_entity.pdbx_description
1 polymer ?
#
loop_
_entity_poly.entity_id
_entity_poly.type
_entity_poly.pdbx_seq_one_letter_code
_entity_poly.pdbx_strand_id
1 'polypeptide(L)'
;MKNIFPLIIFLSSLFTSDEINGRWHLVGYEDAIMYQFVDTEPYADAGLRYSIYVDENGEFDDLDGDNTGGTPHPYSVLGDIITIDTHFGNILNYQMNYRCDGQVVDFKTVPEEVVHSTLFREGYAYTDNMCGDYGDINNDGEINVIDAVLLVSYILEGSMIYNGDMNQDGSLDVLDIVLLVDTIINLDDVLPDSGLFVSGQYQEDELTFVYDIVFSERSNMNGLQYSSGQNKLEDQLLDTIILELDIAIPPNPNNKLLPVAMLIHGGSFAAGSKEDRWQDAKDYASLGYVGCTINYRLTPQDYQDNSELNLIQAVTHAVEDAMNAIRFLKSQSDIYSIDTSRIVTIGRSAGGFISLINAVENDFLSTLGGDSDYPGVSSRIASSISTGAAIPIDLFNFDEDDAGCLIMHSEDYDPVTGRTWEADVLPLYEAIINSGNDAFLVPQPSNSHVVNVGPFGAYRDEIISFLWYQLNLNDW
;
A
#
# COMPACT_ATOMS: atom_id res chain seq x y z
N MET A 1 -17.53 43.69 -15.98
CA MET A 1 -18.68 42.96 -16.56
C MET A 1 -18.07 41.99 -17.58
N LYS A 2 -17.79 40.74 -17.18
CA LYS A 2 -18.72 39.58 -17.11
C LYS A 2 -19.06 39.11 -18.54
N ASN A 3 -18.72 37.91 -19.01
CA ASN A 3 -18.91 36.54 -18.48
C ASN A 3 -17.73 35.64 -18.95
N ILE A 4 -17.01 34.88 -18.11
CA ILE A 4 -17.34 33.62 -17.39
C ILE A 4 -17.80 32.51 -18.35
N PHE A 5 -16.86 31.65 -18.72
CA PHE A 5 -17.07 30.24 -19.08
C PHE A 5 -17.02 29.42 -17.79
N PRO A 6 -17.99 28.54 -17.51
CA PRO A 6 -17.76 27.40 -16.64
C PRO A 6 -17.73 26.12 -17.47
N LEU A 7 -16.55 25.50 -17.47
CA LEU A 7 -16.35 24.07 -17.65
C LEU A 7 -16.99 23.40 -16.42
N ILE A 8 -18.15 22.76 -16.58
CA ILE A 8 -18.74 21.91 -15.54
C ILE A 8 -18.45 20.47 -15.96
N ILE A 9 -17.44 19.92 -15.32
CA ILE A 9 -17.20 18.49 -15.14
C ILE A 9 -18.38 17.97 -14.32
N PHE A 10 -19.17 17.04 -14.87
CA PHE A 10 -20.08 16.24 -14.05
C PHE A 10 -19.26 15.11 -13.44
N LEU A 11 -18.78 15.37 -12.22
CA LEU A 11 -18.44 14.34 -11.24
C LEU A 11 -19.76 14.00 -10.52
N SER A 12 -20.28 12.81 -10.78
CA SER A 12 -21.31 12.14 -9.99
C SER A 12 -21.21 10.66 -10.37
N SER A 13 -20.98 9.69 -9.52
CA SER A 13 -20.82 9.64 -8.07
C SER A 13 -20.19 8.28 -7.78
N LEU A 14 -19.07 8.25 -7.07
CA LEU A 14 -18.59 7.06 -6.37
C LEU A 14 -19.59 6.73 -5.25
N PHE A 15 -20.54 5.86 -5.56
CA PHE A 15 -21.28 5.03 -4.62
C PHE A 15 -21.53 3.72 -5.35
N THR A 16 -20.72 2.69 -5.09
CA THR A 16 -21.07 1.32 -5.47
C THR A 16 -22.07 0.82 -4.43
N SER A 17 -23.34 1.18 -4.61
CA SER A 17 -24.44 0.35 -4.12
C SER A 17 -24.57 -0.82 -5.09
N ASP A 18 -24.68 -2.05 -4.56
CA ASP A 18 -25.00 -3.25 -5.35
C ASP A 18 -26.39 -3.09 -5.98
N GLU A 19 -26.45 -2.39 -7.12
CA GLU A 19 -27.68 -2.07 -7.83
C GLU A 19 -27.81 -2.90 -9.11
N ILE A 20 -29.00 -3.50 -9.29
CA ILE A 20 -29.35 -4.30 -10.47
C ILE A 20 -29.50 -3.46 -11.74
N ASN A 21 -29.65 -2.14 -11.59
CA ASN A 21 -29.76 -1.20 -12.70
C ASN A 21 -28.57 -1.32 -13.66
N GLY A 22 -28.87 -1.36 -14.96
CA GLY A 22 -27.87 -1.51 -16.02
C GLY A 22 -28.13 -2.70 -16.93
N ARG A 23 -27.11 -3.03 -17.74
CA ARG A 23 -27.15 -4.08 -18.76
C ARG A 23 -26.37 -5.30 -18.32
N TRP A 24 -26.94 -6.47 -18.61
CA TRP A 24 -26.44 -7.75 -18.12
C TRP A 24 -26.60 -8.87 -19.16
N HIS A 25 -25.56 -9.67 -19.35
CA HIS A 25 -25.55 -10.87 -20.20
C HIS A 25 -26.01 -12.08 -19.40
N LEU A 26 -26.83 -12.94 -20.02
CA LEU A 26 -27.34 -14.16 -19.39
C LEU A 26 -26.43 -15.37 -19.69
N VAL A 27 -26.05 -16.11 -18.64
CA VAL A 27 -25.22 -17.32 -18.80
C VAL A 27 -25.86 -18.38 -19.69
N GLY A 28 -25.06 -18.94 -20.60
CA GLY A 28 -25.46 -19.87 -21.65
C GLY A 28 -26.08 -19.20 -22.89
N TYR A 29 -26.26 -17.88 -22.87
CA TYR A 29 -26.84 -17.07 -23.94
C TYR A 29 -26.14 -15.71 -24.07
N GLU A 30 -24.87 -15.62 -23.66
CA GLU A 30 -24.14 -14.36 -23.43
C GLU A 30 -24.03 -13.54 -24.72
N ASP A 31 -23.82 -14.20 -25.85
CA ASP A 31 -23.73 -13.59 -27.18
C ASP A 31 -25.10 -13.45 -27.88
N ALA A 32 -26.19 -13.85 -27.23
CA ALA A 32 -27.51 -13.95 -27.85
C ALA A 32 -28.60 -13.12 -27.14
N ILE A 33 -28.50 -12.96 -25.82
CA ILE A 33 -29.53 -12.35 -24.97
C ILE A 33 -28.89 -11.45 -23.91
N MET A 34 -29.35 -10.21 -23.86
CA MET A 34 -29.03 -9.24 -22.82
C MET A 34 -30.30 -8.81 -22.07
N TYR A 35 -30.19 -8.62 -20.76
CA TYR A 35 -31.21 -8.00 -19.93
C TYR A 35 -30.79 -6.59 -19.56
N GLN A 36 -31.73 -5.64 -19.64
CA GLN A 36 -31.51 -4.28 -19.19
C GLN A 36 -32.56 -3.92 -18.13
N PHE A 37 -32.10 -3.58 -16.93
CA PHE A 37 -32.92 -3.13 -15.82
C PHE A 37 -32.85 -1.61 -15.76
N VAL A 38 -34.01 -0.97 -15.78
CA VAL A 38 -34.15 0.49 -15.76
C VAL A 38 -35.14 0.87 -14.68
N ASP A 39 -34.69 1.68 -13.73
CA ASP A 39 -35.59 2.37 -12.82
C ASP A 39 -36.42 3.41 -13.56
N THR A 40 -37.72 3.35 -13.33
CA THR A 40 -38.67 4.36 -13.82
C THR A 40 -38.70 5.56 -12.87
N GLU A 41 -39.29 6.67 -13.32
CA GLU A 41 -39.38 7.94 -12.59
C GLU A 41 -39.72 7.80 -11.08
N PRO A 42 -39.29 8.75 -10.21
CA PRO A 42 -39.31 8.64 -8.74
C PRO A 42 -40.66 8.35 -8.03
N TYR A 43 -41.74 8.16 -8.78
CA TYR A 43 -43.10 7.90 -8.30
C TYR A 43 -43.75 6.66 -8.93
N ALA A 44 -42.99 5.87 -9.69
CA ALA A 44 -43.46 4.62 -10.26
C ALA A 44 -43.28 3.47 -9.27
N ASP A 45 -44.29 2.60 -9.18
CA ASP A 45 -44.36 1.51 -8.19
C ASP A 45 -43.39 0.34 -8.49
N ALA A 46 -42.73 0.34 -9.66
CA ALA A 46 -41.85 -0.74 -10.13
C ALA A 46 -40.94 -0.26 -11.28
N GLY A 47 -39.69 -0.73 -11.32
CA GLY A 47 -38.81 -0.58 -12.48
C GLY A 47 -39.19 -1.51 -13.64
N LEU A 48 -38.48 -1.42 -14.77
CA LEU A 48 -38.72 -2.24 -15.96
C LEU A 48 -37.49 -3.04 -16.37
N ARG A 49 -37.68 -4.33 -16.65
CA ARG A 49 -36.65 -5.24 -17.17
C ARG A 49 -36.95 -5.62 -18.62
N TYR A 50 -36.07 -5.21 -19.52
CA TYR A 50 -36.10 -5.50 -20.94
C TYR A 50 -35.29 -6.76 -21.26
N SER A 51 -35.68 -7.48 -22.32
CA SER A 51 -34.82 -8.47 -22.98
C SER A 51 -34.43 -7.91 -24.32
N ILE A 52 -33.16 -7.96 -24.67
CA ILE A 52 -32.60 -7.48 -25.92
C ILE A 52 -31.92 -8.67 -26.58
N TYR A 53 -32.22 -8.89 -27.86
CA TYR A 53 -31.62 -9.96 -28.64
C TYR A 53 -30.54 -9.38 -29.55
N VAL A 54 -29.52 -10.18 -29.83
CA VAL A 54 -28.45 -9.80 -30.75
C VAL A 54 -28.99 -9.63 -32.18
N ASP A 55 -28.49 -8.62 -32.91
CA ASP A 55 -28.87 -8.36 -34.30
C ASP A 55 -28.13 -9.27 -35.31
N GLU A 56 -28.35 -9.06 -36.61
CA GLU A 56 -27.68 -9.82 -37.68
C GLU A 56 -26.16 -9.60 -37.75
N ASN A 57 -25.63 -8.55 -37.09
CA ASN A 57 -24.23 -8.18 -37.08
C ASN A 57 -23.50 -8.61 -35.79
N GLY A 58 -24.22 -9.13 -34.80
CA GLY A 58 -23.64 -9.50 -33.51
C GLY A 58 -23.68 -8.39 -32.44
N GLU A 59 -24.48 -7.34 -32.63
CA GLU A 59 -24.57 -6.20 -31.70
C GLU A 59 -25.92 -6.15 -30.96
N PHE A 60 -25.90 -5.64 -29.72
CA PHE A 60 -27.12 -5.42 -28.92
C PHE A 60 -27.62 -3.98 -29.07
N ASP A 61 -28.85 -3.82 -29.55
CA ASP A 61 -29.49 -2.51 -29.74
C ASP A 61 -29.81 -1.79 -28.43
N ASP A 62 -30.02 -0.47 -28.51
CA ASP A 62 -30.67 0.33 -27.46
C ASP A 62 -32.16 -0.03 -27.29
N LEU A 63 -32.80 0.43 -26.21
CA LEU A 63 -34.19 0.08 -25.85
C LEU A 63 -35.26 0.47 -26.88
N ASP A 64 -34.94 1.39 -27.79
CA ASP A 64 -35.82 1.79 -28.90
C ASP A 64 -35.57 1.00 -30.19
N GLY A 65 -34.66 0.02 -30.17
CA GLY A 65 -34.28 -0.79 -31.33
C GLY A 65 -35.23 -1.94 -31.64
N ASP A 66 -35.20 -2.41 -32.90
CA ASP A 66 -36.09 -3.44 -33.44
C ASP A 66 -35.89 -4.82 -32.78
N ASN A 67 -34.75 -5.05 -32.12
CA ASN A 67 -34.41 -6.30 -31.43
C ASN A 67 -34.69 -6.29 -29.92
N THR A 68 -35.32 -5.23 -29.41
CA THR A 68 -35.83 -5.21 -28.03
C THR A 68 -37.07 -6.10 -27.94
N GLY A 69 -36.99 -7.15 -27.13
CA GLY A 69 -38.05 -8.13 -26.92
C GLY A 69 -39.32 -7.51 -26.33
N GLY A 70 -40.47 -7.90 -26.90
CA GLY A 70 -41.85 -7.47 -26.63
C GLY A 70 -42.13 -6.54 -25.44
N THR A 71 -43.06 -6.93 -24.55
CA THR A 71 -43.47 -6.08 -23.42
C THR A 71 -42.45 -6.22 -22.27
N PRO A 72 -41.86 -5.13 -21.76
CA PRO A 72 -40.92 -5.20 -20.65
C PRO A 72 -41.60 -5.69 -19.38
N HIS A 73 -40.85 -6.38 -18.53
CA HIS A 73 -41.36 -6.97 -17.30
C HIS A 73 -41.20 -6.00 -16.12
N PRO A 74 -42.29 -5.62 -15.41
CA PRO A 74 -42.17 -4.86 -14.18
C PRO A 74 -41.37 -5.63 -13.14
N TYR A 75 -40.50 -4.92 -12.41
CA TYR A 75 -39.77 -5.49 -11.29
C TYR A 75 -39.75 -4.56 -10.08
N SER A 76 -39.59 -5.14 -8.89
CA SER A 76 -39.34 -4.39 -7.65
C SER A 76 -38.28 -5.10 -6.83
N VAL A 77 -37.49 -4.33 -6.09
CA VAL A 77 -36.45 -4.83 -5.20
C VAL A 77 -36.78 -4.43 -3.76
N LEU A 78 -36.78 -5.42 -2.86
CA LEU A 78 -36.92 -5.19 -1.42
C LEU A 78 -35.83 -5.97 -0.68
N GLY A 79 -34.82 -5.25 -0.18
CA GLY A 79 -33.61 -5.88 0.35
C GLY A 79 -32.84 -6.55 -0.79
N ASP A 80 -32.55 -7.84 -0.64
CA ASP A 80 -31.87 -8.68 -1.63
C ASP A 80 -32.85 -9.46 -2.52
N ILE A 81 -34.17 -9.30 -2.36
CA ILE A 81 -35.16 -10.01 -3.17
C ILE A 81 -35.62 -9.14 -4.34
N ILE A 82 -35.48 -9.67 -5.56
CA ILE A 82 -36.10 -9.12 -6.75
C ILE A 82 -37.38 -9.88 -7.10
N THR A 83 -38.46 -9.14 -7.29
CA THR A 83 -39.76 -9.65 -7.74
C THR A 83 -39.99 -9.19 -9.17
N ILE A 84 -40.15 -10.12 -10.12
CA ILE A 84 -40.38 -9.84 -11.54
C ILE A 84 -41.76 -10.35 -11.95
N ASP A 85 -42.63 -9.46 -12.44
CA ASP A 85 -43.92 -9.82 -13.03
C ASP A 85 -43.74 -10.19 -14.50
N THR A 86 -43.90 -11.47 -14.82
CA THR A 86 -43.82 -11.99 -16.20
C THR A 86 -45.15 -11.93 -16.95
N HIS A 87 -46.11 -11.19 -16.40
CA HIS A 87 -47.50 -11.07 -16.84
C HIS A 87 -48.31 -12.38 -16.68
N PHE A 88 -49.63 -12.26 -16.83
CA PHE A 88 -50.58 -13.38 -16.76
C PHE A 88 -50.61 -14.12 -15.41
N GLY A 89 -50.29 -13.42 -14.32
CA GLY A 89 -50.32 -13.96 -12.96
C GLY A 89 -49.07 -14.77 -12.58
N ASN A 90 -48.02 -14.72 -13.41
CA ASN A 90 -46.75 -15.37 -13.13
C ASN A 90 -45.78 -14.35 -12.51
N ILE A 91 -45.60 -14.46 -11.20
CA ILE A 91 -44.64 -13.64 -10.43
C ILE A 91 -43.45 -14.52 -10.07
N LEU A 92 -42.26 -14.08 -10.45
CA LEU A 92 -40.98 -14.73 -10.13
C LEU A 92 -40.32 -13.96 -8.99
N ASN A 93 -39.82 -14.70 -8.00
CA ASN A 93 -39.09 -14.13 -6.87
C ASN A 93 -37.72 -14.78 -6.82
N TYR A 94 -36.68 -13.97 -6.85
CA TYR A 94 -35.31 -14.43 -6.73
C TYR A 94 -34.60 -13.66 -5.62
N GLN A 95 -33.77 -14.37 -4.88
CA GLN A 95 -32.75 -13.72 -4.07
C GLN A 95 -31.58 -13.37 -4.98
N MET A 96 -31.15 -12.11 -4.93
CA MET A 96 -30.00 -11.60 -5.65
C MET A 96 -28.76 -11.76 -4.79
N ASN A 97 -27.77 -12.47 -5.31
CA ASN A 97 -26.47 -12.63 -4.68
C ASN A 97 -25.40 -12.03 -5.59
N TYR A 98 -24.89 -10.85 -5.23
CA TYR A 98 -23.83 -10.18 -5.98
C TYR A 98 -22.46 -10.78 -5.62
N ARG A 99 -21.59 -10.86 -6.63
CA ARG A 99 -20.19 -11.27 -6.52
C ARG A 99 -19.35 -10.49 -7.52
N CYS A 100 -18.01 -10.57 -7.40
CA CYS A 100 -17.08 -9.81 -8.25
C CYS A 100 -17.37 -8.28 -8.20
N ASP A 101 -17.42 -7.64 -7.03
CA ASP A 101 -17.71 -6.20 -6.86
C ASP A 101 -18.96 -5.70 -7.62
N GLY A 102 -20.05 -6.47 -7.53
CA GLY A 102 -21.31 -6.14 -8.19
C GLY A 102 -21.31 -6.27 -9.71
N GLN A 103 -20.27 -6.90 -10.30
CA GLN A 103 -20.18 -7.20 -11.73
C GLN A 103 -20.91 -8.50 -12.12
N VAL A 104 -21.18 -9.39 -11.16
CA VAL A 104 -21.91 -10.63 -11.39
C VAL A 104 -23.02 -10.77 -10.36
N VAL A 105 -24.20 -11.22 -10.78
CA VAL A 105 -25.32 -11.50 -9.88
C VAL A 105 -25.95 -12.85 -10.18
N ASP A 106 -26.09 -13.67 -9.13
CA ASP A 106 -26.81 -14.93 -9.19
C ASP A 106 -28.24 -14.72 -8.67
N PHE A 107 -29.23 -15.12 -9.47
CA PHE A 107 -30.62 -15.21 -9.06
C PHE A 107 -30.87 -16.60 -8.50
N LYS A 108 -31.11 -16.69 -7.19
CA LYS A 108 -31.40 -17.93 -6.48
C LYS A 108 -32.90 -18.09 -6.25
N THR A 109 -33.42 -19.30 -6.44
CA THR A 109 -34.82 -19.64 -6.14
C THR A 109 -35.08 -19.59 -4.64
N VAL A 110 -36.20 -18.99 -4.23
CA VAL A 110 -36.63 -18.98 -2.83
C VAL A 110 -37.68 -20.06 -2.62
N PRO A 111 -37.57 -20.95 -1.60
CA PRO A 111 -36.62 -20.96 -0.48
C PRO A 111 -35.43 -21.95 -0.64
N GLU A 112 -35.29 -22.57 -1.81
CA GLU A 112 -34.33 -23.68 -2.01
C GLU A 112 -32.89 -23.21 -2.21
N GLU A 113 -32.67 -21.90 -2.40
CA GLU A 113 -31.39 -21.21 -2.63
C GLU A 113 -30.58 -21.78 -3.80
N VAL A 114 -31.22 -22.54 -4.69
CA VAL A 114 -30.62 -23.07 -5.92
C VAL A 114 -30.50 -21.93 -6.93
N VAL A 115 -29.31 -21.76 -7.51
CA VAL A 115 -29.07 -20.80 -8.59
C VAL A 115 -29.95 -21.14 -9.78
N HIS A 116 -30.85 -20.21 -10.13
CA HIS A 116 -31.72 -20.29 -11.30
C HIS A 116 -31.00 -19.76 -12.54
N SER A 117 -30.35 -18.61 -12.41
CA SER A 117 -29.68 -17.92 -13.52
C SER A 117 -28.60 -16.98 -12.99
N THR A 118 -27.51 -16.85 -13.75
CA THR A 118 -26.39 -15.94 -13.47
C THR A 118 -26.33 -14.86 -14.55
N LEU A 119 -26.04 -13.64 -14.14
CA LEU A 119 -25.99 -12.46 -14.99
C LEU A 119 -24.64 -11.74 -14.86
N PHE A 120 -24.06 -11.31 -15.97
CA PHE A 120 -22.78 -10.58 -16.06
C PHE A 120 -22.99 -9.14 -16.52
N ARG A 121 -22.44 -8.15 -15.82
CA ARG A 121 -22.56 -6.75 -16.22
C ARG A 121 -21.93 -6.54 -17.61
N GLU A 122 -22.57 -5.75 -18.46
CA GLU A 122 -22.08 -5.43 -19.80
C GLU A 122 -20.65 -4.85 -19.72
N GLY A 123 -19.73 -5.42 -20.49
CA GLY A 123 -18.30 -5.08 -20.47
C GLY A 123 -17.44 -5.95 -19.55
N TYR A 124 -18.04 -6.82 -18.73
CA TYR A 124 -17.32 -7.82 -17.93
C TYR A 124 -17.13 -9.14 -18.70
N ALA A 125 -16.03 -9.86 -18.46
CA ALA A 125 -15.67 -11.05 -19.23
C ALA A 125 -16.55 -12.26 -18.87
N TYR A 126 -17.23 -12.85 -19.87
CA TYR A 126 -18.17 -13.97 -19.69
C TYR A 126 -17.52 -15.35 -19.47
N THR A 127 -16.22 -15.48 -19.78
CA THR A 127 -15.46 -16.72 -19.57
C THR A 127 -15.11 -16.95 -18.11
N ASP A 128 -15.33 -15.96 -17.24
CA ASP A 128 -15.09 -16.02 -15.80
C ASP A 128 -16.40 -16.32 -15.04
N ASN A 129 -16.81 -17.60 -15.06
CA ASN A 129 -18.07 -17.99 -14.43
C ASN A 129 -18.02 -18.11 -12.91
N MET A 130 -16.84 -18.03 -12.30
CA MET A 130 -16.63 -18.33 -10.88
C MET A 130 -15.74 -17.31 -10.18
N CYS A 131 -15.74 -16.02 -10.57
CA CYS A 131 -14.90 -14.99 -9.93
C CYS A 131 -13.50 -15.56 -9.61
N GLY A 132 -12.81 -16.05 -10.64
CA GLY A 132 -11.81 -17.11 -10.51
C GLY A 132 -10.80 -16.93 -9.38
N ASP A 133 -10.80 -17.87 -8.43
CA ASP A 133 -9.74 -18.04 -7.43
C ASP A 133 -8.49 -18.61 -8.12
N TYR A 134 -7.75 -17.74 -8.81
CA TYR A 134 -6.41 -18.06 -9.30
C TYR A 134 -5.59 -18.64 -8.15
N GLY A 135 -5.03 -19.82 -8.37
CA GLY A 135 -4.24 -20.54 -7.38
C GLY A 135 -4.94 -21.71 -6.68
N ASP A 136 -6.27 -21.83 -6.71
CA ASP A 136 -6.95 -23.06 -6.23
C ASP A 136 -7.00 -24.11 -7.35
N ILE A 137 -5.87 -24.79 -7.55
CA ILE A 137 -5.66 -25.72 -8.66
C ILE A 137 -6.57 -26.95 -8.54
N ASN A 138 -6.85 -27.40 -7.32
CA ASN A 138 -7.60 -28.60 -7.06
C ASN A 138 -9.13 -28.37 -6.87
N ASN A 139 -9.55 -27.11 -6.80
CA ASN A 139 -10.91 -26.63 -6.64
C ASN A 139 -11.56 -27.12 -5.32
N ASP A 140 -10.79 -27.19 -4.24
CA ASP A 140 -11.32 -27.49 -2.90
C ASP A 140 -11.73 -26.24 -2.11
N GLY A 141 -11.49 -25.04 -2.67
CA GLY A 141 -11.78 -23.75 -2.06
C GLY A 141 -10.66 -23.25 -1.16
N GLU A 142 -9.51 -23.93 -1.09
CA GLU A 142 -8.35 -23.51 -0.30
C GLU A 142 -7.11 -23.42 -1.20
N ILE A 143 -6.52 -22.24 -1.34
CA ILE A 143 -5.20 -22.11 -1.98
C ILE A 143 -4.15 -22.64 -1.00
N ASN A 144 -3.42 -23.71 -1.32
CA ASN A 144 -2.41 -24.26 -0.39
C ASN A 144 -1.28 -25.01 -1.13
N VAL A 145 -0.35 -25.59 -0.37
CA VAL A 145 0.83 -26.29 -0.94
C VAL A 145 0.44 -27.43 -1.90
N ILE A 146 -0.74 -28.03 -1.73
CA ILE A 146 -1.25 -29.07 -2.64
C ILE A 146 -1.46 -28.48 -4.03
N ASP A 147 -1.92 -27.24 -4.14
CA ASP A 147 -2.17 -26.55 -5.39
C ASP A 147 -0.87 -26.22 -6.13
N ALA A 148 0.17 -25.77 -5.40
CA ALA A 148 1.50 -25.61 -5.98
C ALA A 148 2.08 -26.93 -6.52
N VAL A 149 1.90 -28.03 -5.80
CA VAL A 149 2.34 -29.37 -6.24
C VAL A 149 1.59 -29.82 -7.50
N LEU A 150 0.30 -29.51 -7.59
CA LEU A 150 -0.51 -29.83 -8.76
C LEU A 150 -0.13 -28.95 -9.95
N LEU A 151 0.10 -27.65 -9.75
CA LEU A 151 0.54 -26.72 -10.79
C LEU A 151 1.87 -27.18 -11.42
N VAL A 152 2.83 -27.59 -10.60
CA VAL A 152 4.09 -28.21 -11.06
C VAL A 152 3.82 -29.43 -11.94
N SER A 153 2.85 -30.26 -11.56
CA SER A 153 2.50 -31.46 -12.33
C SER A 153 1.92 -31.10 -13.69
N TYR A 154 1.04 -30.09 -13.77
CA TYR A 154 0.46 -29.60 -15.03
C TYR A 154 1.52 -29.03 -15.98
N ILE A 155 2.48 -28.26 -15.45
CA ILE A 155 3.60 -27.71 -16.23
C ILE A 155 4.47 -28.83 -16.80
N LEU A 156 4.81 -29.83 -15.98
CA LEU A 156 5.64 -30.97 -16.40
C LEU A 156 4.95 -31.85 -17.46
N GLU A 157 3.63 -31.93 -17.41
CA GLU A 157 2.81 -32.68 -18.37
C GLU A 157 2.48 -31.89 -19.64
N GLY A 158 2.73 -30.58 -19.66
CA GLY A 158 2.39 -29.68 -20.77
C GLY A 158 0.88 -29.50 -20.94
N SER A 159 0.12 -29.66 -19.86
CA SER A 159 -1.33 -29.48 -19.83
C SER A 159 -1.65 -28.08 -19.34
N MET A 160 -2.58 -27.38 -20.01
CA MET A 160 -2.98 -26.04 -19.59
C MET A 160 -4.13 -26.10 -18.59
N ILE A 161 -4.04 -25.28 -17.53
CA ILE A 161 -5.09 -25.09 -16.54
C ILE A 161 -5.22 -23.59 -16.26
N TYR A 162 -6.43 -23.06 -16.42
CA TYR A 162 -6.66 -21.60 -16.45
C TYR A 162 -6.46 -20.92 -15.10
N ASN A 163 -6.84 -21.57 -14.00
CA ASN A 163 -6.61 -21.08 -12.64
C ASN A 163 -5.14 -21.19 -12.19
N GLY A 164 -4.27 -21.80 -13.01
CA GLY A 164 -2.85 -21.89 -12.75
C GLY A 164 -2.00 -20.87 -13.48
N ASP A 165 -2.56 -20.09 -14.42
CA ASP A 165 -1.89 -18.97 -15.08
C ASP A 165 -2.04 -17.73 -14.18
N MET A 166 -1.16 -17.64 -13.17
CA MET A 166 -1.26 -16.68 -12.09
C MET A 166 -0.96 -15.25 -12.56
N ASN A 167 -0.16 -15.08 -13.62
CA ASN A 167 0.17 -13.78 -14.20
C ASN A 167 -0.69 -13.39 -15.42
N GLN A 168 -1.56 -14.30 -15.87
CA GLN A 168 -2.49 -14.15 -16.99
C GLN A 168 -1.82 -13.83 -18.33
N ASP A 169 -0.60 -14.33 -18.53
CA ASP A 169 0.14 -14.13 -19.78
C ASP A 169 -0.24 -15.15 -20.88
N GLY A 170 -1.09 -16.12 -20.55
CA GLY A 170 -1.56 -17.17 -21.44
C GLY A 170 -0.62 -18.38 -21.52
N SER A 171 0.42 -18.41 -20.70
CA SER A 171 1.37 -19.52 -20.56
C SER A 171 1.28 -20.10 -19.16
N LEU A 172 1.63 -21.38 -19.01
CA LEU A 172 1.76 -22.04 -17.71
C LEU A 172 3.23 -22.38 -17.50
N ASP A 173 3.92 -21.63 -16.64
CA ASP A 173 5.36 -21.79 -16.42
C ASP A 173 5.80 -21.59 -14.96
N VAL A 174 7.12 -21.53 -14.74
CA VAL A 174 7.69 -21.45 -13.40
C VAL A 174 7.31 -20.15 -12.69
N LEU A 175 7.05 -19.08 -13.43
CA LEU A 175 6.62 -17.80 -12.87
C LEU A 175 5.27 -17.94 -12.18
N ASP A 176 4.36 -18.75 -12.72
CA ASP A 176 3.07 -19.02 -12.09
C ASP A 176 3.20 -19.78 -10.78
N ILE A 177 4.13 -20.73 -10.70
CA ILE A 177 4.42 -21.44 -9.45
C ILE A 177 4.94 -20.47 -8.40
N VAL A 178 5.81 -19.53 -8.78
CA VAL A 178 6.35 -18.53 -7.85
C VAL A 178 5.23 -17.66 -7.29
N LEU A 179 4.32 -17.18 -8.14
CA LEU A 179 3.17 -16.35 -7.73
C LEU A 179 2.18 -17.13 -6.86
N LEU A 180 1.94 -18.40 -7.18
CA LEU A 180 1.08 -19.27 -6.37
C LEU A 180 1.71 -19.55 -5.00
N VAL A 181 3.00 -19.85 -4.94
CA VAL A 181 3.70 -20.09 -3.67
C VAL A 181 3.75 -18.82 -2.82
N ASP A 182 3.94 -17.65 -3.42
CA ASP A 182 3.83 -16.37 -2.71
C ASP A 182 2.43 -16.18 -2.12
N THR A 183 1.38 -16.46 -2.90
CA THR A 183 -0.01 -16.45 -2.43
C THR A 183 -0.21 -17.39 -1.24
N ILE A 184 0.35 -18.62 -1.32
CA ILE A 184 0.22 -19.64 -0.27
C ILE A 184 0.91 -19.23 1.03
N ILE A 185 2.08 -18.61 0.91
CA ILE A 185 2.89 -18.20 2.07
C ILE A 185 2.22 -17.01 2.80
N ASN A 186 1.43 -16.21 2.08
CA ASN A 186 0.81 -14.98 2.60
C ASN A 186 -0.68 -15.12 2.99
N LEU A 187 -1.25 -16.34 3.03
CA LEU A 187 -2.70 -16.58 3.27
C LEU A 187 -3.23 -16.24 4.66
N ASP A 188 -2.40 -16.29 5.71
CA ASP A 188 -2.76 -15.88 7.08
C ASP A 188 -2.58 -14.36 7.31
N ASP A 189 -2.13 -13.64 6.27
CA ASP A 189 -1.74 -12.23 6.30
C ASP A 189 -2.64 -11.34 5.42
N VAL A 190 -3.89 -11.72 5.18
CA VAL A 190 -4.81 -10.92 4.35
C VAL A 190 -4.91 -9.50 4.91
N LEU A 191 -4.37 -8.54 4.16
CA LEU A 191 -4.52 -7.11 4.43
C LEU A 191 -6.02 -6.78 4.43
N PRO A 192 -6.61 -6.29 5.54
CA PRO A 192 -8.02 -5.94 5.56
C PRO A 192 -8.28 -4.68 4.75
N ASP A 193 -9.49 -4.52 4.21
CA ASP A 193 -9.86 -3.32 3.44
C ASP A 193 -9.82 -2.02 4.28
N SER A 194 -10.02 -2.15 5.59
CA SER A 194 -10.03 -1.03 6.53
C SER A 194 -9.71 -1.47 7.97
N GLY A 195 -9.51 -0.50 8.85
CA GLY A 195 -9.17 -0.71 10.25
C GLY A 195 -7.83 -0.09 10.65
N LEU A 196 -7.41 -0.40 11.88
CA LEU A 196 -6.13 0.03 12.44
C LEU A 196 -4.98 -0.38 11.51
N PHE A 197 -4.00 0.51 11.43
CA PHE A 197 -2.80 0.40 10.62
C PHE A 197 -2.99 0.39 9.11
N VAL A 198 -4.23 0.33 8.64
CA VAL A 198 -4.59 0.32 7.23
C VAL A 198 -5.20 1.64 6.79
N SER A 199 -6.20 2.14 7.52
CA SER A 199 -7.00 3.31 7.13
C SER A 199 -7.16 4.28 8.30
N GLY A 200 -7.46 5.56 8.04
CA GLY A 200 -7.61 6.57 9.08
C GLY A 200 -8.68 6.19 10.10
N GLN A 201 -8.28 6.05 11.36
CA GLN A 201 -9.14 5.68 12.49
C GLN A 201 -9.42 6.86 13.43
N TYR A 202 -8.48 7.81 13.52
CA TYR A 202 -8.53 8.89 14.49
C TYR A 202 -8.42 10.26 13.81
N GLN A 203 -9.14 11.25 14.34
CA GLN A 203 -8.98 12.64 13.96
C GLN A 203 -7.78 13.26 14.70
N GLU A 204 -7.23 14.35 14.15
CA GLU A 204 -6.03 15.00 14.71
C GLU A 204 -6.23 15.49 16.16
N ASP A 205 -7.45 15.90 16.53
CA ASP A 205 -7.80 16.36 17.88
C ASP A 205 -7.95 15.21 18.90
N GLU A 206 -7.94 13.96 18.44
CA GLU A 206 -7.91 12.76 19.28
C GLU A 206 -6.47 12.29 19.57
N LEU A 207 -5.48 12.80 18.82
CA LEU A 207 -4.08 12.45 19.00
C LEU A 207 -3.45 13.23 20.15
N THR A 208 -2.52 12.58 20.85
CA THR A 208 -1.67 13.25 21.84
C THR A 208 -0.33 13.60 21.22
N PHE A 209 0.08 14.87 21.33
CA PHE A 209 1.36 15.34 20.81
C PHE A 209 2.33 15.66 21.94
N VAL A 210 3.58 15.21 21.77
CA VAL A 210 4.70 15.55 22.63
C VAL A 210 5.82 16.11 21.75
N TYR A 211 6.22 17.34 22.02
CA TYR A 211 7.16 18.08 21.18
C TYR A 211 8.52 18.23 21.86
N ASP A 212 9.55 18.42 21.04
CA ASP A 212 10.90 18.81 21.43
C ASP A 212 11.49 17.89 22.50
N ILE A 213 11.27 16.58 22.34
CA ILE A 213 11.81 15.56 23.22
C ILE A 213 13.29 15.39 22.89
N VAL A 214 14.16 15.78 23.82
CA VAL A 214 15.60 15.56 23.69
C VAL A 214 15.92 14.07 23.78
N PHE A 215 16.46 13.53 22.70
CA PHE A 215 16.90 12.12 22.62
C PHE A 215 18.41 11.96 22.54
N SER A 216 19.18 13.02 22.27
CA SER A 216 20.64 12.94 22.21
C SER A 216 21.28 14.31 22.39
N GLU A 217 22.48 14.32 22.96
CA GLU A 217 23.36 15.48 23.04
C GLU A 217 24.72 15.09 22.44
N ARG A 218 25.18 15.85 21.44
CA ARG A 218 26.38 15.53 20.66
C ARG A 218 27.38 16.66 20.70
N SER A 219 28.67 16.35 20.61
CA SER A 219 29.68 17.39 20.40
C SER A 219 29.41 18.12 19.08
N ASN A 220 29.40 19.45 19.11
CA ASN A 220 29.31 20.26 17.90
C ASN A 220 30.71 20.42 17.31
N MET A 221 30.97 19.76 16.17
CA MET A 221 32.28 19.78 15.53
C MET A 221 32.75 21.20 15.18
N ASN A 222 33.57 21.80 16.05
CA ASN A 222 34.08 23.18 15.90
C ASN A 222 32.97 24.24 15.70
N GLY A 223 31.78 24.04 16.26
CA GLY A 223 30.65 24.94 16.03
C GLY A 223 30.09 24.92 14.60
N LEU A 224 30.39 23.87 13.82
CA LEU A 224 30.02 23.78 12.40
C LEU A 224 28.61 23.26 12.19
N GLN A 225 28.19 22.31 13.03
CA GLN A 225 26.97 21.54 12.86
C GLN A 225 25.76 22.26 13.44
N TYR A 226 24.58 21.77 13.09
CA TYR A 226 23.30 22.27 13.57
C TYR A 226 22.23 21.19 13.52
N SER A 227 21.20 21.30 14.36
CA SER A 227 20.07 20.38 14.47
C SER A 227 19.01 20.61 13.38
N SER A 228 18.88 21.84 12.91
CA SER A 228 17.91 22.23 11.89
C SER A 228 18.31 23.52 11.17
N GLY A 229 17.69 23.79 10.03
CA GLY A 229 17.85 25.08 9.36
C GLY A 229 17.42 26.29 10.22
N GLN A 230 16.48 26.09 11.16
CA GLN A 230 15.96 27.14 12.04
C GLN A 230 16.93 27.47 13.17
N ASN A 231 17.53 26.43 13.78
CA ASN A 231 18.42 26.57 14.94
C ASN A 231 19.87 26.85 14.54
N LYS A 232 20.20 26.80 13.25
CA LYS A 232 21.57 26.90 12.72
C LYS A 232 22.42 28.00 13.35
N LEU A 233 21.92 29.23 13.48
CA LEU A 233 22.72 30.33 14.03
C LEU A 233 22.97 30.20 15.54
N GLU A 234 22.04 29.60 16.27
CA GLU A 234 22.16 29.36 17.71
C GLU A 234 23.08 28.17 17.98
N ASP A 235 22.84 27.06 17.29
CA ASP A 235 23.61 25.83 17.41
C ASP A 235 25.11 26.05 17.14
N GLN A 236 25.44 26.87 16.13
CA GLN A 236 26.84 27.18 15.77
C GLN A 236 27.59 27.98 16.85
N LEU A 237 26.90 28.49 17.88
CA LEU A 237 27.50 29.17 19.03
C LEU A 237 27.71 28.23 20.23
N LEU A 238 27.22 26.98 20.14
CA LEU A 238 27.26 25.99 21.21
C LEU A 238 28.32 24.92 20.94
N ASP A 239 28.97 24.45 22.01
CA ASP A 239 29.92 23.32 21.94
C ASP A 239 29.20 21.97 21.79
N THR A 240 27.89 21.93 22.05
CA THR A 240 27.03 20.75 21.91
C THR A 240 25.81 21.04 21.04
N ILE A 241 25.36 20.03 20.30
CA ILE A 241 24.10 20.00 19.55
C ILE A 241 23.11 19.16 20.34
N ILE A 242 21.94 19.74 20.58
CA ILE A 242 20.79 19.04 21.15
C ILE A 242 19.95 18.51 19.98
N LEU A 243 19.63 17.22 20.02
CA LEU A 243 18.79 16.58 19.02
C LEU A 243 17.47 16.18 19.64
N GLU A 244 16.41 16.58 18.95
CA GLU A 244 15.04 16.50 19.42
C GLU A 244 14.18 15.72 18.44
N LEU A 245 13.13 15.11 18.98
CA LEU A 245 12.08 14.45 18.21
C LEU A 245 10.70 14.89 18.69
N ASP A 246 9.72 14.76 17.81
CA ASP A 246 8.30 14.95 18.14
C ASP A 246 7.57 13.62 18.00
N ILE A 247 6.58 13.38 18.87
CA ILE A 247 5.77 12.15 18.85
C ILE A 247 4.28 12.49 18.80
N ALA A 248 3.57 11.86 17.86
CA ALA A 248 2.12 11.78 17.78
C ALA A 248 1.66 10.39 18.23
N ILE A 249 0.83 10.35 19.28
CA ILE A 249 0.38 9.12 19.93
C ILE A 249 -1.14 8.98 19.72
N PRO A 250 -1.62 7.85 19.16
CA PRO A 250 -3.03 7.60 18.98
C PRO A 250 -3.71 7.19 20.28
N PRO A 251 -5.05 7.27 20.36
CA PRO A 251 -5.82 6.65 21.42
C PRO A 251 -5.47 5.15 21.57
N ASN A 252 -5.20 4.73 22.81
CA ASN A 252 -4.85 3.36 23.14
C ASN A 252 -5.67 2.83 24.34
N PRO A 253 -6.99 2.65 24.19
CA PRO A 253 -7.87 2.29 25.31
C PRO A 253 -7.57 0.91 25.90
N ASN A 254 -6.92 0.04 25.14
CA ASN A 254 -6.59 -1.32 25.55
C ASN A 254 -5.16 -1.47 26.11
N ASN A 255 -4.39 -0.37 26.18
CA ASN A 255 -2.99 -0.36 26.60
C ASN A 255 -2.14 -1.43 25.88
N LYS A 256 -2.38 -1.62 24.57
CA LYS A 256 -1.54 -2.49 23.74
C LYS A 256 -0.22 -1.79 23.39
N LEU A 257 0.83 -2.56 23.13
CA LEU A 257 2.05 -1.99 22.54
C LEU A 257 1.77 -1.63 21.07
N LEU A 258 2.22 -0.46 20.63
CA LEU A 258 1.89 0.13 19.34
C LEU A 258 3.11 0.11 18.41
N PRO A 259 2.95 -0.19 17.11
CA PRO A 259 4.02 -0.04 16.14
C PRO A 259 4.41 1.44 15.98
N VAL A 260 5.66 1.70 15.61
CA VAL A 260 6.20 3.06 15.43
C VAL A 260 6.51 3.31 13.96
N ALA A 261 6.06 4.45 13.44
CA ALA A 261 6.54 5.01 12.19
C ALA A 261 7.47 6.20 12.49
N MET A 262 8.77 6.04 12.26
CA MET A 262 9.77 7.09 12.43
C MET A 262 10.12 7.73 11.09
N LEU A 263 9.71 8.98 10.91
CA LEU A 263 9.83 9.77 9.70
C LEU A 263 11.14 10.56 9.70
N ILE A 264 11.97 10.35 8.69
CA ILE A 264 13.31 10.95 8.58
C ILE A 264 13.30 11.94 7.40
N HIS A 265 13.57 13.22 7.70
CA HIS A 265 13.56 14.27 6.70
C HIS A 265 14.74 14.17 5.72
N GLY A 266 14.60 14.81 4.55
CA GLY A 266 15.66 14.93 3.55
C GLY A 266 16.47 16.22 3.70
N GLY A 267 17.28 16.55 2.69
CA GLY A 267 18.03 17.81 2.64
C GLY A 267 19.55 17.64 2.62
N SER A 268 20.05 16.60 1.94
CA SER A 268 21.49 16.37 1.68
C SER A 268 22.37 16.42 2.93
N PHE A 269 21.84 15.99 4.09
CA PHE A 269 22.55 16.06 5.37
C PHE A 269 22.98 17.48 5.79
N ALA A 270 22.44 18.52 5.13
CA ALA A 270 22.81 19.93 5.29
C ALA A 270 21.60 20.83 5.59
N ALA A 271 20.38 20.34 5.43
CA ALA A 271 19.15 21.10 5.59
C ALA A 271 18.00 20.18 6.04
N GLY A 272 16.87 20.81 6.31
CA GLY A 272 15.64 20.18 6.77
C GLY A 272 15.47 20.26 8.28
N SER A 273 14.35 19.72 8.76
CA SER A 273 14.05 19.54 10.18
C SER A 273 12.92 18.53 10.41
N LYS A 274 12.71 18.14 11.67
CA LYS A 274 11.63 17.26 12.11
C LYS A 274 10.23 17.78 11.71
N GLU A 275 10.05 19.09 11.60
CA GLU A 275 8.78 19.71 11.19
C GLU A 275 8.42 19.42 9.73
N ASP A 276 9.41 19.15 8.86
CA ASP A 276 9.17 18.89 7.42
C ASP A 276 8.35 17.61 7.16
N ARG A 277 8.36 16.69 8.13
CA ARG A 277 7.67 15.39 8.06
C ARG A 277 6.58 15.23 9.12
N TRP A 278 6.26 16.30 9.86
CA TRP A 278 5.33 16.23 10.98
C TRP A 278 3.93 15.85 10.55
N GLN A 279 3.48 16.32 9.38
CA GLN A 279 2.17 15.92 8.85
C GLN A 279 2.12 14.40 8.58
N ASP A 280 3.15 13.82 7.97
CA ASP A 280 3.17 12.38 7.74
C ASP A 280 3.15 11.59 9.05
N ALA A 281 3.85 12.05 10.09
CA ALA A 281 3.81 11.41 11.41
C ALA A 281 2.41 11.44 12.03
N LYS A 282 1.69 12.57 11.91
CA LYS A 282 0.28 12.66 12.32
C LYS A 282 -0.62 11.75 11.49
N ASP A 283 -0.37 11.65 10.19
CA ASP A 283 -1.14 10.78 9.30
C ASP A 283 -0.95 9.31 9.70
N TYR A 284 0.27 8.84 9.95
CA TYR A 284 0.52 7.50 10.50
C TYR A 284 -0.12 7.32 11.90
N ALA A 285 -0.06 8.35 12.75
CA ALA A 285 -0.74 8.28 14.04
C ALA A 285 -2.27 8.15 13.90
N SER A 286 -2.87 8.77 12.89
CA SER A 286 -4.29 8.60 12.60
C SER A 286 -4.68 7.17 12.22
N LEU A 287 -3.75 6.37 11.71
CA LEU A 287 -3.95 4.94 11.42
C LEU A 287 -3.81 4.07 12.68
N GLY A 288 -3.16 4.54 13.73
CA GLY A 288 -2.90 3.78 14.96
C GLY A 288 -1.43 3.52 15.28
N TYR A 289 -0.49 4.01 14.47
CA TYR A 289 0.94 3.96 14.78
C TYR A 289 1.33 5.04 15.80
N VAL A 290 2.43 4.86 16.52
CA VAL A 290 3.13 5.99 17.13
C VAL A 290 3.92 6.69 16.02
N GLY A 291 3.49 7.88 15.61
CA GLY A 291 4.19 8.68 14.61
C GLY A 291 5.32 9.50 15.24
N CYS A 292 6.52 9.48 14.67
CA CYS A 292 7.67 10.19 15.22
C CYS A 292 8.46 10.92 14.13
N THR A 293 8.92 12.14 14.37
CA THR A 293 9.88 12.85 13.50
C THR A 293 11.14 13.21 14.27
N ILE A 294 12.30 13.15 13.62
CA ILE A 294 13.59 13.40 14.28
C ILE A 294 14.35 14.53 13.62
N ASN A 295 15.08 15.32 14.42
CA ASN A 295 16.23 16.08 13.95
C ASN A 295 17.48 15.20 14.03
N TYR A 296 18.39 15.34 13.07
CA TYR A 296 19.72 14.73 13.09
C TYR A 296 20.79 15.78 12.79
N ARG A 297 22.05 15.57 13.18
CA ARG A 297 23.12 16.56 12.93
C ARG A 297 23.25 16.86 11.45
N LEU A 298 23.16 18.14 11.11
CA LEU A 298 23.38 18.68 9.79
C LEU A 298 24.77 19.31 9.69
N THR A 299 25.40 19.15 8.53
CA THR A 299 26.72 19.69 8.22
C THR A 299 26.61 20.58 6.99
N PRO A 300 27.16 21.82 6.99
CA PRO A 300 27.09 22.73 5.85
C PRO A 300 27.56 22.08 4.53
N GLN A 301 26.81 22.32 3.45
CA GLN A 301 27.11 21.76 2.12
C GLN A 301 28.52 22.14 1.64
N ASP A 302 28.94 23.39 1.85
CA ASP A 302 30.28 23.86 1.49
C ASP A 302 31.39 23.13 2.25
N TYR A 303 31.11 22.66 3.47
CA TYR A 303 32.04 21.79 4.18
C TYR A 303 32.08 20.38 3.61
N GLN A 304 30.91 19.80 3.32
CA GLN A 304 30.80 18.48 2.69
C GLN A 304 31.53 18.43 1.35
N ASP A 305 31.34 19.45 0.50
CA ASP A 305 31.92 19.55 -0.85
C ASP A 305 33.46 19.66 -0.85
N ASN A 306 34.08 20.00 0.29
CA ASN A 306 35.54 20.12 0.38
C ASN A 306 36.27 18.77 0.25
N SER A 307 35.63 17.66 0.67
CA SER A 307 36.19 16.32 0.48
C SER A 307 35.16 15.22 0.67
N GLU A 308 35.36 14.08 0.01
CA GLU A 308 34.54 12.87 0.19
C GLU A 308 34.49 12.41 1.65
N LEU A 309 35.59 12.56 2.41
CA LEU A 309 35.63 12.24 3.83
C LEU A 309 34.69 13.11 4.67
N ASN A 310 34.51 14.38 4.31
CA ASN A 310 33.58 15.26 5.01
C ASN A 310 32.12 14.88 4.75
N LEU A 311 31.80 14.45 3.52
CA LEU A 311 30.48 13.90 3.19
C LEU A 311 30.23 12.60 3.97
N ILE A 312 31.19 11.65 3.95
CA ILE A 312 31.07 10.40 4.71
C ILE A 312 30.84 10.69 6.19
N GLN A 313 31.57 11.65 6.76
CA GLN A 313 31.40 12.06 8.14
C GLN A 313 30.01 12.66 8.43
N ALA A 314 29.49 13.50 7.53
CA ALA A 314 28.14 14.05 7.66
C ALA A 314 27.07 12.95 7.65
N VAL A 315 27.21 11.97 6.73
CA VAL A 315 26.35 10.79 6.64
C VAL A 315 26.43 9.95 7.92
N THR A 316 27.64 9.64 8.39
CA THR A 316 27.86 8.86 9.61
C THR A 316 27.17 9.50 10.81
N HIS A 317 27.34 10.80 11.02
CA HIS A 317 26.70 11.49 12.15
C HIS A 317 25.17 11.44 12.06
N ALA A 318 24.61 11.66 10.87
CA ALA A 318 23.16 11.63 10.67
C ALA A 318 22.57 10.24 10.92
N VAL A 319 23.25 9.18 10.44
CA VAL A 319 22.87 7.79 10.67
C VAL A 319 22.97 7.43 12.16
N GLU A 320 24.07 7.80 12.81
CA GLU A 320 24.27 7.59 14.25
C GLU A 320 23.15 8.23 15.07
N ASP A 321 22.75 9.45 14.71
CA ASP A 321 21.68 10.17 15.40
C ASP A 321 20.32 9.47 15.22
N ALA A 322 19.99 9.03 14.00
CA ALA A 322 18.78 8.25 13.76
C ALA A 322 18.76 6.92 14.54
N MET A 323 19.90 6.22 14.61
CA MET A 323 20.03 5.02 15.45
C MET A 323 19.81 5.34 16.93
N ASN A 324 20.30 6.47 17.43
CA ASN A 324 20.08 6.87 18.82
C ASN A 324 18.63 7.30 19.07
N ALA A 325 17.94 7.89 18.11
CA ALA A 325 16.50 8.12 18.20
C ALA A 325 15.72 6.80 18.30
N ILE A 326 16.07 5.78 17.51
CA ILE A 326 15.47 4.43 17.62
C ILE A 326 15.69 3.85 19.02
N ARG A 327 16.93 3.91 19.53
CA ARG A 327 17.26 3.42 20.86
C ARG A 327 16.52 4.18 21.96
N PHE A 328 16.41 5.51 21.83
CA PHE A 328 15.63 6.32 22.74
C PHE A 328 14.17 5.86 22.77
N LEU A 329 13.52 5.75 21.61
CA LEU A 329 12.13 5.31 21.50
C LEU A 329 11.92 3.95 22.18
N LYS A 330 12.82 2.99 21.96
CA LYS A 330 12.78 1.69 22.63
C LYS A 330 12.97 1.79 24.15
N SER A 331 13.86 2.66 24.61
CA SER A 331 14.08 2.91 26.04
C SER A 331 12.88 3.57 26.72
N GLN A 332 12.03 4.27 25.97
CA GLN A 332 10.81 4.93 26.43
C GLN A 332 9.55 4.11 26.14
N SER A 333 9.68 2.83 25.81
CA SER A 333 8.56 1.98 25.40
C SER A 333 7.43 1.90 26.43
N ASP A 334 7.75 1.85 27.73
CA ASP A 334 6.76 1.86 28.81
C ASP A 334 5.97 3.19 28.88
N ILE A 335 6.58 4.31 28.47
CA ILE A 335 5.96 5.65 28.54
C ILE A 335 5.01 5.85 27.35
N TYR A 336 5.47 5.47 26.16
CA TYR A 336 4.75 5.74 24.92
C TYR A 336 3.98 4.51 24.39
N SER A 337 3.94 3.42 25.16
CA SER A 337 3.33 2.14 24.76
C SER A 337 3.88 1.62 23.44
N ILE A 338 5.20 1.68 23.23
CA ILE A 338 5.84 1.29 21.97
C ILE A 338 6.12 -0.21 21.95
N ASP A 339 5.76 -0.86 20.86
CA ASP A 339 6.28 -2.18 20.53
C ASP A 339 7.68 -2.05 19.94
N THR A 340 8.69 -2.44 20.74
CA THR A 340 10.09 -2.34 20.34
C THR A 340 10.49 -3.26 19.18
N SER A 341 9.63 -4.22 18.82
CA SER A 341 9.82 -5.14 17.70
C SER A 341 9.14 -4.68 16.41
N ARG A 342 8.30 -3.64 16.45
CA ARG A 342 7.53 -3.15 15.29
C ARG A 342 7.84 -1.67 15.04
N ILE A 343 9.07 -1.38 14.62
CA ILE A 343 9.51 -0.03 14.29
C ILE A 343 9.85 0.00 12.80
N VAL A 344 9.22 0.91 12.06
CA VAL A 344 9.59 1.23 10.68
C VAL A 344 10.26 2.60 10.61
N THR A 345 11.34 2.70 9.83
CA THR A 345 11.90 3.98 9.42
C THR A 345 11.40 4.35 8.03
N ILE A 346 11.06 5.63 7.83
CA ILE A 346 10.49 6.11 6.57
C ILE A 346 11.20 7.39 6.18
N GLY A 347 12.00 7.32 5.11
CA GLY A 347 12.92 8.39 4.75
C GLY A 347 12.78 8.90 3.33
N ARG A 348 13.05 10.20 3.14
CA ARG A 348 13.06 10.86 1.83
C ARG A 348 14.45 11.42 1.50
N SER A 349 14.98 11.17 0.30
CA SER A 349 16.28 11.68 -0.15
C SER A 349 17.40 11.26 0.83
N ALA A 350 18.14 12.20 1.41
CA ALA A 350 19.08 11.94 2.50
C ALA A 350 18.47 11.13 3.66
N GLY A 351 17.20 11.39 4.03
CA GLY A 351 16.49 10.61 5.03
C GLY A 351 16.22 9.17 4.58
N GLY A 352 15.97 8.96 3.29
CA GLY A 352 15.81 7.63 2.69
C GLY A 352 17.12 6.84 2.73
N PHE A 353 18.24 7.53 2.51
CA PHE A 353 19.58 6.97 2.66
C PHE A 353 19.84 6.53 4.12
N ILE A 354 19.45 7.35 5.10
CA ILE A 354 19.54 6.99 6.53
C ILE A 354 18.65 5.79 6.85
N SER A 355 17.40 5.80 6.34
CA SER A 355 16.43 4.72 6.53
C SER A 355 16.96 3.37 6.04
N LEU A 356 17.58 3.34 4.85
CA LEU A 356 18.19 2.13 4.30
C LEU A 356 19.37 1.65 5.14
N ILE A 357 20.24 2.56 5.61
CA ILE A 357 21.34 2.16 6.49
C ILE A 357 20.81 1.63 7.82
N ASN A 358 19.75 2.20 8.39
CA ASN A 358 19.15 1.66 9.62
C ASN A 358 18.58 0.25 9.43
N ALA A 359 18.22 -0.15 8.21
CA ALA A 359 17.77 -1.50 7.92
C ALA A 359 18.92 -2.50 7.86
N VAL A 360 20.05 -2.12 7.26
CA VAL A 360 21.19 -3.04 6.99
C VAL A 360 22.34 -2.90 7.99
N GLU A 361 22.22 -1.97 8.94
CA GLU A 361 23.18 -1.76 10.02
C GLU A 361 22.40 -1.50 11.30
N ASN A 362 22.25 -2.53 12.13
CA ASN A 362 21.36 -2.46 13.28
C ASN A 362 22.07 -2.10 14.60
N ASP A 363 23.37 -2.39 14.75
CA ASP A 363 24.18 -2.08 15.95
C ASP A 363 25.71 -2.07 15.72
N PHE A 364 26.18 -2.20 14.47
CA PHE A 364 27.59 -2.47 14.16
C PHE A 364 28.33 -1.28 13.54
N LEU A 365 28.11 -0.06 14.06
CA LEU A 365 28.88 1.15 13.65
C LEU A 365 30.38 1.12 14.06
N SER A 366 31.03 -0.05 14.06
CA SER A 366 32.49 -0.16 14.13
C SER A 366 33.18 0.21 12.82
N THR A 367 32.49 0.10 11.68
CA THR A 367 32.99 0.49 10.35
C THR A 367 32.89 2.01 10.11
N LEU A 368 31.88 2.66 10.69
CA LEU A 368 31.65 4.11 10.56
C LEU A 368 32.03 4.92 11.81
N GLY A 369 32.32 4.27 12.95
CA GLY A 369 32.87 4.91 14.16
C GLY A 369 31.84 5.61 15.04
N GLY A 370 30.61 5.10 15.13
CA GLY A 370 29.51 5.78 15.82
C GLY A 370 29.35 5.45 17.30
N ASP A 371 28.87 6.44 18.08
CA ASP A 371 28.64 6.35 19.53
C ASP A 371 27.16 6.10 19.90
N SER A 372 26.90 5.18 20.84
CA SER A 372 25.57 4.92 21.40
C SER A 372 25.39 5.62 22.75
N ASP A 373 24.35 6.46 22.85
CA ASP A 373 23.93 7.13 24.08
C ASP A 373 23.08 6.20 24.99
N TYR A 374 22.67 5.04 24.45
CA TYR A 374 21.78 4.07 25.07
C TYR A 374 22.43 2.67 25.10
N PRO A 375 23.46 2.47 25.93
CA PRO A 375 24.21 1.22 25.96
C PRO A 375 23.30 0.04 26.32
N GLY A 376 23.37 -1.02 25.51
CA GLY A 376 22.55 -2.23 25.67
C GLY A 376 21.17 -2.18 25.00
N VAL A 377 20.82 -1.08 24.35
CA VAL A 377 19.60 -0.97 23.52
C VAL A 377 19.98 -1.08 22.05
N SER A 378 19.37 -2.03 21.36
CA SER A 378 19.60 -2.26 19.93
C SER A 378 18.88 -1.21 19.07
N SER A 379 19.53 -0.68 18.02
CA SER A 379 18.86 0.16 17.01
C SER A 379 18.18 -0.62 15.89
N ARG A 380 18.12 -1.95 15.96
CA ARG A 380 17.42 -2.79 14.98
C ARG A 380 15.98 -2.35 14.76
N ILE A 381 15.55 -2.27 13.51
CA ILE A 381 14.18 -1.96 13.11
C ILE A 381 13.55 -3.20 12.49
N ALA A 382 12.23 -3.18 12.29
CA ALA A 382 11.52 -4.26 11.60
C ALA A 382 11.53 -4.06 10.08
N SER A 383 11.43 -2.80 9.64
CA SER A 383 11.44 -2.49 8.22
C SER A 383 11.86 -1.05 7.91
N SER A 384 12.16 -0.79 6.65
CA SER A 384 12.52 0.53 6.13
C SER A 384 11.77 0.85 4.85
N ILE A 385 11.32 2.10 4.72
CA ILE A 385 10.75 2.66 3.50
C ILE A 385 11.62 3.83 3.06
N SER A 386 12.11 3.77 1.83
CA SER A 386 12.95 4.84 1.27
C SER A 386 12.39 5.36 -0.03
N THR A 387 12.45 6.69 -0.21
CA THR A 387 12.25 7.32 -1.51
C THR A 387 13.46 8.16 -1.92
N GLY A 388 13.91 8.01 -3.17
CA GLY A 388 14.95 8.86 -3.74
C GLY A 388 16.35 8.61 -3.19
N ALA A 389 16.61 7.38 -2.80
CA ALA A 389 17.90 6.95 -2.29
C ALA A 389 18.22 5.52 -2.73
N ALA A 390 19.51 5.26 -2.85
CA ALA A 390 20.12 3.93 -2.86
C ALA A 390 21.41 4.03 -2.03
N ILE A 391 21.89 2.94 -1.44
CA ILE A 391 23.13 2.95 -0.66
C ILE A 391 24.23 2.18 -1.42
N PRO A 392 25.51 2.59 -1.30
CA PRO A 392 26.61 1.90 -1.96
C PRO A 392 26.86 0.53 -1.29
N ILE A 393 26.45 -0.54 -1.98
CA ILE A 393 26.46 -1.91 -1.43
C ILE A 393 27.85 -2.37 -0.94
N ASP A 394 28.94 -1.91 -1.56
CA ASP A 394 30.31 -2.31 -1.21
C ASP A 394 30.77 -1.82 0.18
N LEU A 395 30.02 -0.91 0.81
CA LEU A 395 30.34 -0.36 2.13
C LEU A 395 29.64 -1.08 3.29
N PHE A 396 28.69 -1.97 3.00
CA PHE A 396 27.83 -2.60 4.00
C PHE A 396 27.90 -4.12 3.91
N ASN A 397 27.67 -4.79 5.03
CA ASN A 397 27.60 -6.24 5.10
C ASN A 397 26.14 -6.66 5.24
N PHE A 398 25.55 -7.13 4.14
CA PHE A 398 24.18 -7.63 4.13
C PHE A 398 24.15 -9.06 4.70
N ASP A 399 23.29 -9.30 5.69
CA ASP A 399 23.13 -10.61 6.34
C ASP A 399 21.69 -10.85 6.83
N GLU A 400 21.43 -12.01 7.43
CA GLU A 400 20.09 -12.45 7.84
C GLU A 400 19.49 -11.64 9.02
N ASP A 401 20.26 -10.73 9.64
CA ASP A 401 19.80 -9.88 10.74
C ASP A 401 19.28 -8.50 10.26
N ASP A 402 19.33 -8.22 8.95
CA ASP A 402 18.85 -6.97 8.36
C ASP A 402 17.31 -6.90 8.34
N ALA A 403 16.79 -5.69 8.18
CA ALA A 403 15.35 -5.44 8.10
C ALA A 403 14.84 -5.40 6.65
N GLY A 404 13.58 -5.77 6.44
CA GLY A 404 12.96 -5.69 5.12
C GLY A 404 12.86 -4.26 4.59
N CYS A 405 12.98 -4.09 3.27
CA CYS A 405 13.11 -2.77 2.64
C CYS A 405 12.11 -2.54 1.49
N LEU A 406 11.32 -1.47 1.57
CA LEU A 406 10.58 -0.91 0.43
C LEU A 406 11.41 0.23 -0.18
N ILE A 407 11.93 -0.01 -1.39
CA ILE A 407 12.80 0.92 -2.10
C ILE A 407 12.01 1.55 -3.24
N MET A 408 11.76 2.85 -3.10
CA MET A 408 11.04 3.64 -4.09
C MET A 408 12.02 4.60 -4.78
N HIS A 409 12.16 4.51 -6.09
CA HIS A 409 13.13 5.32 -6.82
C HIS A 409 12.67 5.63 -8.24
N SER A 410 13.23 6.68 -8.85
CA SER A 410 13.02 6.99 -10.27
C SER A 410 13.38 5.80 -11.15
N GLU A 411 12.47 5.41 -12.04
CA GLU A 411 12.57 4.23 -12.92
C GLU A 411 13.76 4.28 -13.88
N ASP A 412 14.18 5.49 -14.31
CA ASP A 412 15.30 5.65 -15.23
C ASP A 412 16.53 6.27 -14.55
N TYR A 413 16.35 7.48 -14.01
CA TYR A 413 17.43 8.34 -13.55
C TYR A 413 16.90 9.35 -12.54
N ASP A 414 17.60 9.53 -11.43
CA ASP A 414 17.36 10.61 -10.49
C ASP A 414 18.38 11.73 -10.73
N PRO A 415 17.96 12.91 -11.24
CA PRO A 415 18.86 14.01 -11.55
C PRO A 415 19.48 14.68 -10.33
N VAL A 416 18.97 14.43 -9.12
CA VAL A 416 19.48 15.02 -7.88
C VAL A 416 20.62 14.18 -7.31
N THR A 417 20.48 12.86 -7.31
CA THR A 417 21.50 11.95 -6.76
C THR A 417 22.46 11.44 -7.83
N GLY A 418 22.09 11.53 -9.12
CA GLY A 418 22.85 10.97 -10.23
C GLY A 418 22.71 9.46 -10.36
N ARG A 419 21.81 8.84 -9.60
CA ARG A 419 21.61 7.39 -9.50
C ARG A 419 20.67 6.87 -10.58
N THR A 420 20.91 5.66 -11.07
CA THR A 420 20.03 4.98 -12.02
C THR A 420 19.45 3.70 -11.43
N TRP A 421 18.35 3.25 -12.01
CA TRP A 421 17.71 2.02 -11.58
C TRP A 421 18.63 0.80 -11.72
N GLU A 422 19.29 0.66 -12.87
CA GLU A 422 20.12 -0.51 -13.17
C GLU A 422 21.47 -0.51 -12.46
N ALA A 423 22.06 0.67 -12.23
CA ALA A 423 23.41 0.75 -11.67
C ALA A 423 23.40 0.79 -10.13
N ASP A 424 22.31 1.24 -9.51
CA ASP A 424 22.27 1.52 -8.09
C ASP A 424 21.09 0.85 -7.35
N VAL A 425 19.88 0.89 -7.92
CA VAL A 425 18.67 0.36 -7.24
C VAL A 425 18.60 -1.16 -7.33
N LEU A 426 18.76 -1.74 -8.52
CA LEU A 426 18.73 -3.20 -8.71
C LEU A 426 19.85 -3.91 -7.92
N PRO A 427 21.12 -3.45 -7.94
CA PRO A 427 22.17 -4.11 -7.15
C PRO A 427 21.92 -4.03 -5.64
N LEU A 428 21.32 -2.93 -5.14
CA LEU A 428 20.92 -2.82 -3.74
C LEU A 428 19.82 -3.84 -3.39
N TYR A 429 18.78 -3.89 -4.20
CA TYR A 429 17.71 -4.88 -4.05
C TYR A 429 18.26 -6.31 -4.05
N GLU A 430 19.12 -6.64 -5.03
CA GLU A 430 19.77 -7.93 -5.13
C GLU A 430 20.62 -8.25 -3.89
N ALA A 431 21.34 -7.28 -3.33
CA ALA A 431 22.13 -7.50 -2.13
C ALA A 431 21.26 -7.89 -0.92
N ILE A 432 20.11 -7.24 -0.75
CA ILE A 432 19.17 -7.48 0.37
C ILE A 432 18.48 -8.85 0.22
N ILE A 433 17.99 -9.20 -0.97
CA ILE A 433 17.34 -10.51 -1.16
C ILE A 433 18.34 -11.67 -1.07
N ASN A 434 19.58 -11.47 -1.53
CA ASN A 434 20.62 -12.51 -1.49
C ASN A 434 21.14 -12.75 -0.07
N SER A 435 20.94 -11.81 0.86
CA SER A 435 21.21 -12.02 2.28
C SER A 435 20.05 -12.66 3.04
N GLY A 436 18.92 -12.90 2.38
CA GLY A 436 17.76 -13.61 2.94
C GLY A 436 16.67 -12.71 3.50
N ASN A 437 16.70 -11.41 3.22
CA ASN A 437 15.71 -10.45 3.72
C ASN A 437 14.75 -10.00 2.62
N ASP A 438 13.58 -9.54 3.01
CA ASP A 438 12.57 -9.06 2.08
C ASP A 438 12.95 -7.69 1.49
N ALA A 439 12.77 -7.55 0.20
CA ALA A 439 12.89 -6.27 -0.47
C ALA A 439 11.81 -6.11 -1.53
N PHE A 440 11.32 -4.89 -1.72
CA PHE A 440 10.31 -4.56 -2.69
C PHE A 440 10.72 -3.29 -3.43
N LEU A 441 10.55 -3.29 -4.76
CA LEU A 441 10.85 -2.15 -5.60
C LEU A 441 9.57 -1.48 -6.08
N VAL A 442 9.50 -0.16 -5.92
CA VAL A 442 8.39 0.64 -6.46
C VAL A 442 8.97 1.70 -7.40
N PRO A 443 8.77 1.56 -8.72
CA PRO A 443 9.25 2.55 -9.67
C PRO A 443 8.45 3.85 -9.53
N GLN A 444 9.17 4.97 -9.59
CA GLN A 444 8.63 6.31 -9.61
C GLN A 444 8.77 6.90 -11.01
N PRO A 445 7.96 7.91 -11.38
CA PRO A 445 8.05 8.56 -12.69
C PRO A 445 9.49 8.96 -13.03
N SER A 446 9.91 8.74 -14.27
CA SER A 446 11.25 9.07 -14.75
C SER A 446 11.64 10.52 -14.43
N ASN A 447 12.90 10.72 -14.02
CA ASN A 447 13.45 12.01 -13.59
C ASN A 447 12.83 12.59 -12.31
N SER A 448 12.03 11.80 -11.59
CA SER A 448 11.67 12.16 -10.22
C SER A 448 12.90 12.02 -9.31
N HIS A 449 12.87 12.75 -8.19
CA HIS A 449 13.82 12.51 -7.11
C HIS A 449 13.15 11.73 -5.99
N VAL A 450 11.92 12.09 -5.64
CA VAL A 450 11.26 11.68 -4.40
C VAL A 450 9.75 11.78 -4.57
N VAL A 451 9.00 10.90 -3.90
CA VAL A 451 7.53 10.90 -3.86
C VAL A 451 7.00 11.10 -2.45
N ASN A 452 5.69 11.28 -2.32
CA ASN A 452 5.01 11.30 -1.04
C ASN A 452 4.89 9.87 -0.50
N VAL A 453 5.38 9.64 0.71
CA VAL A 453 5.37 8.34 1.42
C VAL A 453 4.49 8.37 2.69
N GLY A 454 3.58 9.35 2.77
CA GLY A 454 2.50 9.36 3.75
C GLY A 454 1.44 8.31 3.42
N PRO A 455 0.70 7.81 4.43
CA PRO A 455 -0.19 6.66 4.29
C PRO A 455 -1.48 6.96 3.50
N PHE A 456 -1.68 8.19 3.06
CA PHE A 456 -2.81 8.63 2.22
C PHE A 456 -2.36 9.12 0.84
N GLY A 457 -1.10 8.86 0.48
CA GLY A 457 -0.51 9.26 -0.79
C GLY A 457 -0.87 8.33 -1.95
N ALA A 458 -0.29 8.62 -3.13
CA ALA A 458 -0.50 7.84 -4.34
C ALA A 458 0.05 6.40 -4.27
N TYR A 459 1.01 6.17 -3.38
CA TYR A 459 1.66 4.87 -3.16
C TYR A 459 1.17 4.19 -1.88
N ARG A 460 -0.06 4.52 -1.46
CA ARG A 460 -0.63 4.01 -0.22
C ARG A 460 -0.65 2.49 -0.22
N ASP A 461 -1.07 1.87 -1.31
CA ASP A 461 -1.36 0.44 -1.32
C ASP A 461 -0.06 -0.37 -1.19
N GLU A 462 1.02 0.05 -1.85
CA GLU A 462 2.34 -0.54 -1.70
C GLU A 462 2.88 -0.35 -0.26
N ILE A 463 2.75 0.87 0.29
CA ILE A 463 3.23 1.19 1.64
C ILE A 463 2.47 0.42 2.70
N ILE A 464 1.15 0.45 2.68
CA ILE A 464 0.31 -0.17 3.72
C ILE A 464 0.42 -1.69 3.65
N SER A 465 0.46 -2.27 2.45
CA SER A 465 0.72 -3.70 2.28
C SER A 465 2.07 -4.07 2.88
N PHE A 466 3.15 -3.39 2.47
CA PHE A 466 4.49 -3.64 3.00
C PHE A 466 4.55 -3.54 4.54
N LEU A 467 3.95 -2.50 5.12
CA LEU A 467 3.93 -2.33 6.58
C LEU A 467 3.15 -3.43 7.29
N TRP A 468 2.03 -3.87 6.72
CA TRP A 468 1.19 -4.92 7.30
C TRP A 468 1.96 -6.22 7.50
N TYR A 469 2.65 -6.69 6.45
CA TYR A 469 3.45 -7.92 6.50
C TYR A 469 4.71 -7.73 7.34
N GLN A 470 5.50 -6.68 7.07
CA GLN A 470 6.81 -6.53 7.69
C GLN A 470 6.76 -6.19 9.19
N LEU A 471 5.64 -5.63 9.66
CA LEU A 471 5.43 -5.37 11.08
C LEU A 471 4.56 -6.44 11.75
N ASN A 472 4.17 -7.50 11.04
CA ASN A 472 3.30 -8.58 11.53
C ASN A 472 2.05 -8.03 12.26
N LEU A 473 1.26 -7.22 11.54
CA LEU A 473 0.15 -6.43 12.11
C LEU A 473 -1.17 -7.19 12.23
N ASN A 474 -1.33 -8.30 11.51
CA ASN A 474 -2.40 -9.28 11.74
C ASN A 474 -2.37 -9.84 13.18
N ASP A 475 -1.18 -9.97 13.76
CA ASP A 475 -0.92 -10.45 15.13
C ASP A 475 -0.89 -9.34 16.20
N TRP A 476 -1.36 -8.12 15.90
CA TRP A 476 -1.40 -7.00 16.87
C TRP A 476 -2.59 -7.09 17.84
#